data_AF-A0A2R6GYT3-F1
#
_entry.id   AF-A0A2R6GYT3-F1
#
_cell.length_a   1.000
_cell.length_b   1.000
_cell.length_c   1.000
_cell.angle_alpha   90.00
_cell.angle_beta   90.00
_cell.angle_gamma   90.00
#
_symmetry.space_group_name_H-M   'P 1'
#
loop_
_entity.id
_entity.type
_entity.pdbx_description
1 polymer ?
#
loop_
_entity_poly.entity_id
_entity_poly.type
_entity_poly.pdbx_seq_one_letter_code
_entity_poly.pdbx_strand_id
1 'polypeptide(L)'
;VLDGIEEEAKSETGDEVGTTGRGIGPAYEDKAGRRGLRIGDLTDPEVLRERLEYVVPIKRTLAEDVFGVEVGEERETASPSPNDEADEVGLAFDVEALYEEYREYGERLVREDMLVDAGDFLARRIDDGANVMFEGAQGTIIDIDHGNYPYVTSSNPTAGGAATGTGLAPSVVGDGDVIGIVKAYLTRVGSGPMPTELGGVPGDTPGYDGDPENPETESEELAAWIREEGDEYGTVTGRPRRVGWLDIPMLRHAARASGFTGLAVNHVDTLAGLDEVKVGHSYTLDTDERSSSSNRDAGPDDGEETFTMPAVTGRWAECEPNLRTFEGWPEFDGSPDGDGRSPLAVLILSDTSDTVGCNCLPVIRRAVR
;
A
#
# COMPACT_ATOMS: atom_id res chain seq x y z
N VAL A 1 -2.45 18.40 -5.69
CA VAL A 1 -2.79 18.96 -7.02
C VAL A 1 -2.43 18.02 -8.15
N LEU A 2 -1.15 17.86 -8.56
CA LEU A 2 -0.78 16.99 -9.70
C LEU A 2 -1.29 15.54 -9.61
N ASP A 3 -1.20 14.93 -8.42
CA ASP A 3 -1.70 13.56 -8.18
C ASP A 3 -3.21 13.43 -8.47
N GLY A 4 -4.01 14.42 -8.07
CA GLY A 4 -5.44 14.45 -8.37
C GLY A 4 -5.72 14.65 -9.86
N ILE A 5 -4.95 15.52 -10.53
CA ILE A 5 -5.07 15.76 -11.97
C ILE A 5 -4.78 14.47 -12.76
N GLU A 6 -3.73 13.74 -12.39
CA GLU A 6 -3.38 12.47 -13.03
C GLU A 6 -4.42 11.37 -12.80
N GLU A 7 -4.97 11.26 -11.59
CA GLU A 7 -6.03 10.29 -11.31
C GLU A 7 -7.33 10.62 -12.05
N GLU A 8 -7.73 11.89 -12.12
CA GLU A 8 -8.91 12.32 -12.89
C GLU A 8 -8.73 11.96 -14.38
N ALA A 9 -7.56 12.23 -14.96
CA ALA A 9 -7.28 11.85 -16.34
C ALA A 9 -7.31 10.33 -16.59
N LYS A 10 -6.87 9.51 -15.62
CA LYS A 10 -6.93 8.03 -15.72
C LYS A 10 -8.33 7.47 -15.50
N SER A 11 -9.17 8.16 -14.72
CA SER A 11 -10.56 7.75 -14.51
C SER A 11 -11.34 7.72 -15.82
N GLU A 12 -11.03 8.63 -16.76
CA GLU A 12 -11.66 8.67 -18.09
C GLU A 12 -11.40 7.41 -18.92
N THR A 13 -10.28 6.70 -18.67
CA THR A 13 -9.94 5.44 -19.35
C THR A 13 -10.20 4.21 -18.50
N GLY A 14 -10.64 4.36 -17.25
CA GLY A 14 -10.84 3.27 -16.30
C GLY A 14 -9.53 2.68 -15.74
N ASP A 15 -8.42 3.39 -15.90
CA ASP A 15 -7.07 2.97 -15.46
C ASP A 15 -6.64 3.64 -14.14
N GLU A 16 -7.59 4.20 -13.40
CA GLU A 16 -7.34 4.84 -12.10
C GLU A 16 -6.74 3.84 -11.11
N VAL A 17 -5.75 4.31 -10.35
CA VAL A 17 -5.04 3.48 -9.37
C VAL A 17 -5.76 3.49 -8.03
N GLY A 18 -6.42 4.62 -7.71
CA GLY A 18 -6.97 4.89 -6.39
C GLY A 18 -5.88 5.46 -5.47
N THR A 19 -5.15 6.48 -5.93
CA THR A 19 -4.09 7.09 -5.11
C THR A 19 -4.68 7.79 -3.87
N THR A 20 -3.80 8.12 -2.91
CA THR A 20 -4.21 8.86 -1.71
C THR A 20 -4.47 10.34 -1.96
N GLY A 21 -4.20 10.85 -3.17
CA GLY A 21 -4.27 12.28 -3.51
C GLY A 21 -3.22 13.15 -2.79
N ARG A 22 -2.18 12.55 -2.23
CA ARG A 22 -1.16 13.23 -1.39
C ARG A 22 0.10 13.64 -2.14
N GLY A 23 0.20 13.41 -3.45
CA GLY A 23 1.38 13.81 -4.23
C GLY A 23 2.52 12.79 -4.19
N ILE A 24 2.27 11.55 -3.76
CA ILE A 24 3.32 10.53 -3.58
C ILE A 24 3.94 10.16 -4.93
N GLY A 25 3.13 9.84 -5.93
CA GLY A 25 3.59 9.51 -7.27
C GLY A 25 4.42 10.63 -7.91
N PRO A 26 3.85 11.85 -8.07
CA PRO A 26 4.57 12.98 -8.64
C PRO A 26 5.89 13.32 -7.91
N ALA A 27 5.94 13.21 -6.59
CA ALA A 27 7.17 13.45 -5.83
C ALA A 27 8.26 12.39 -6.13
N TYR A 28 7.89 11.12 -6.21
CA TYR A 28 8.83 10.05 -6.59
C TYR A 28 9.25 10.14 -8.06
N GLU A 29 8.37 10.59 -8.95
CA GLU A 29 8.70 10.85 -10.35
C GLU A 29 9.75 11.97 -10.46
N ASP A 30 9.61 13.05 -9.67
CA ASP A 30 10.57 14.15 -9.67
C ASP A 30 11.93 13.75 -9.07
N LYS A 31 11.92 12.86 -8.06
CA LYS A 31 13.14 12.22 -7.55
C LYS A 31 13.83 11.42 -8.65
N ALA A 32 13.11 10.55 -9.35
CA ALA A 32 13.65 9.74 -10.45
C ALA A 32 14.12 10.61 -11.63
N GLY A 33 13.38 11.69 -11.92
CA GLY A 33 13.70 12.71 -12.91
C GLY A 33 14.88 13.61 -12.52
N ARG A 34 15.37 13.52 -11.26
CA ARG A 34 16.45 14.33 -10.69
C ARG A 34 16.16 15.84 -10.72
N ARG A 35 14.89 16.19 -10.61
CA ARG A 35 14.40 17.58 -10.58
C ARG A 35 13.71 17.95 -9.27
N GLY A 36 13.33 16.94 -8.47
CA GLY A 36 12.68 17.16 -7.18
C GLY A 36 13.57 17.87 -6.15
N LEU A 37 12.92 18.60 -5.26
CA LEU A 37 13.55 19.23 -4.10
C LEU A 37 13.75 18.20 -2.98
N ARG A 38 14.76 18.40 -2.15
CA ARG A 38 15.06 17.60 -0.96
C ARG A 38 15.01 18.48 0.30
N ILE A 39 14.91 17.84 1.46
CA ILE A 39 14.76 18.53 2.75
C ILE A 39 15.87 19.56 3.02
N GLY A 40 17.10 19.29 2.55
CA GLY A 40 18.23 20.21 2.68
C GLY A 40 18.06 21.49 1.84
N ASP A 41 17.38 21.41 0.70
CA ASP A 41 17.15 22.57 -0.17
C ASP A 41 16.26 23.62 0.52
N LEU A 42 15.35 23.20 1.41
CA LEU A 42 14.48 24.12 2.18
C LEU A 42 15.26 24.96 3.20
N THR A 43 16.47 24.53 3.58
CA THR A 43 17.27 25.21 4.62
C THR A 43 18.09 26.38 4.09
N ASP A 44 18.20 26.50 2.77
CA ASP A 44 18.94 27.54 2.06
C ASP A 44 17.94 28.31 1.18
N PRO A 45 17.56 29.54 1.56
CA PRO A 45 16.54 30.31 0.84
C PRO A 45 16.89 30.54 -0.63
N GLU A 46 18.17 30.79 -0.94
CA GLU A 46 18.63 31.00 -2.30
C GLU A 46 18.48 29.72 -3.14
N VAL A 47 18.87 28.55 -2.60
CA VAL A 47 18.70 27.26 -3.28
C VAL A 47 17.23 26.89 -3.43
N LEU A 48 16.40 27.08 -2.40
CA LEU A 48 14.96 26.82 -2.45
C LEU A 48 14.32 27.60 -3.60
N ARG A 49 14.62 28.90 -3.70
CA ARG A 49 14.09 29.75 -4.77
C ARG A 49 14.55 29.29 -6.14
N GLU A 50 15.85 29.06 -6.34
CA GLU A 50 16.39 28.56 -7.62
C GLU A 50 15.70 27.26 -8.06
N ARG A 51 15.48 26.33 -7.11
CA ARG A 51 14.81 25.05 -7.39
C ARG A 51 13.34 25.22 -7.76
N LEU A 52 12.61 26.08 -7.06
CA LEU A 52 11.21 26.35 -7.37
C LEU A 52 11.05 27.03 -8.73
N GLU A 53 11.88 28.03 -9.04
CA GLU A 53 11.91 28.72 -10.34
C GLU A 53 12.22 27.76 -11.51
N TYR A 54 12.91 26.65 -11.24
CA TYR A 54 13.15 25.61 -12.23
C TYR A 54 11.98 24.62 -12.39
N VAL A 55 11.44 24.10 -11.28
CA VAL A 55 10.45 23.00 -11.32
C VAL A 55 9.04 23.49 -11.60
N VAL A 56 8.62 24.60 -10.99
CA VAL A 56 7.23 25.08 -11.04
C VAL A 56 6.78 25.36 -12.48
N PRO A 57 7.56 26.06 -13.34
CA PRO A 57 7.14 26.28 -14.73
C PRO A 57 6.93 24.98 -15.51
N ILE A 58 7.78 23.98 -15.30
CA ILE A 58 7.65 22.66 -15.95
C ILE A 58 6.34 22.00 -15.53
N LYS A 59 6.01 22.07 -14.24
CA LYS A 59 4.79 21.47 -13.70
C LYS A 59 3.53 22.22 -14.10
N ARG A 60 3.59 23.55 -14.21
CA ARG A 60 2.52 24.38 -14.76
C ARG A 60 2.24 24.01 -16.22
N THR A 61 3.26 23.97 -17.06
CA THR A 61 3.11 23.54 -18.47
C THR A 61 2.53 22.13 -18.57
N LEU A 62 2.95 21.20 -17.69
CA LEU A 62 2.36 19.86 -17.65
C LEU A 62 0.86 19.91 -17.32
N ALA A 63 0.45 20.68 -16.32
CA ALA A 63 -0.96 20.82 -15.95
C ALA A 63 -1.80 21.46 -17.08
N GLU A 64 -1.31 22.53 -17.68
CA GLU A 64 -2.03 23.29 -18.72
C GLU A 64 -2.03 22.55 -20.07
N ASP A 65 -0.86 22.22 -20.61
CA ASP A 65 -0.72 21.76 -22.00
C ASP A 65 -1.03 20.26 -22.17
N VAL A 66 -0.81 19.46 -21.13
CA VAL A 66 -1.04 18.00 -21.19
C VAL A 66 -2.38 17.62 -20.59
N PHE A 67 -2.74 18.19 -19.44
CA PHE A 67 -3.97 17.84 -18.74
C PHE A 67 -5.11 18.86 -18.94
N GLY A 68 -4.87 19.99 -19.61
CA GLY A 68 -5.92 20.97 -19.90
C GLY A 68 -6.44 21.71 -18.67
N VAL A 69 -5.67 21.75 -17.58
CA VAL A 69 -6.04 22.42 -16.33
C VAL A 69 -5.80 23.92 -16.46
N GLU A 70 -6.81 24.74 -16.19
CA GLU A 70 -6.67 26.19 -16.13
C GLU A 70 -5.91 26.58 -14.85
N VAL A 71 -4.64 26.93 -14.99
CA VAL A 71 -3.84 27.51 -13.90
C VAL A 71 -3.92 29.04 -14.04
N GLY A 72 -4.36 29.73 -12.99
CA GLY A 72 -4.48 31.20 -12.99
C GLY A 72 -3.17 31.94 -13.32
N GLU A 73 -3.25 33.22 -13.68
CA GLU A 73 -2.09 34.05 -14.04
C GLU A 73 -1.04 34.11 -12.90
N GLU A 74 0.24 34.07 -13.27
CA GLU A 74 1.38 34.25 -12.35
C GLU A 74 1.32 35.66 -11.71
N ARG A 75 1.42 35.76 -10.38
CA ARG A 75 1.34 37.05 -9.69
C ARG A 75 2.54 37.94 -10.04
N GLU A 76 2.28 39.17 -10.49
CA GLU A 76 3.34 40.17 -10.76
C GLU A 76 3.99 40.72 -9.47
N THR A 77 3.38 40.52 -8.29
CA THR A 77 3.84 41.09 -7.02
C THR A 77 4.04 40.04 -5.93
N ALA A 78 5.17 40.14 -5.23
CA ALA A 78 5.63 39.16 -4.23
C ALA A 78 4.89 39.16 -2.86
N SER A 79 3.74 39.84 -2.73
CA SER A 79 2.97 39.83 -1.48
C SER A 79 1.52 39.48 -1.76
N PRO A 80 0.97 38.42 -1.14
CA PRO A 80 -0.43 38.10 -1.25
C PRO A 80 -1.25 39.30 -0.77
N SER A 81 -2.11 39.85 -1.63
CA SER A 81 -3.14 40.76 -1.18
C SER A 81 -4.17 39.96 -0.38
N PRO A 82 -4.70 40.46 0.75
CA PRO A 82 -5.82 39.83 1.46
C PRO A 82 -7.07 39.62 0.60
N ASN A 83 -7.12 40.23 -0.59
CA ASN A 83 -8.20 40.13 -1.56
C ASN A 83 -7.83 39.29 -2.80
N ASP A 84 -6.65 38.65 -2.84
CA ASP A 84 -6.29 37.78 -3.95
C ASP A 84 -6.99 36.43 -3.78
N GLU A 85 -8.13 36.27 -4.45
CA GLU A 85 -8.84 35.00 -4.60
C GLU A 85 -8.11 34.09 -5.60
N ALA A 86 -6.83 33.80 -5.37
CA ALA A 86 -6.19 32.69 -6.08
C ALA A 86 -6.76 31.38 -5.51
N ASP A 87 -7.30 30.53 -6.38
CA ASP A 87 -7.73 29.20 -5.97
C ASP A 87 -6.53 28.33 -5.59
N GLU A 88 -6.81 27.21 -4.91
CA GLU A 88 -5.81 26.27 -4.41
C GLU A 88 -4.87 25.77 -5.54
N VAL A 89 -5.40 25.66 -6.77
CA VAL A 89 -4.64 25.23 -7.95
C VAL A 89 -3.64 26.31 -8.36
N GLY A 90 -4.07 27.58 -8.48
CA GLY A 90 -3.17 28.68 -8.83
C GLY A 90 -2.01 28.84 -7.85
N LEU A 91 -2.28 28.74 -6.54
CA LEU A 91 -1.24 28.82 -5.50
C LEU A 91 -0.24 27.66 -5.57
N ALA A 92 -0.66 26.47 -5.98
CA ALA A 92 0.21 25.31 -6.13
C ALA A 92 1.22 25.44 -7.29
N PHE A 93 1.04 26.41 -8.17
CA PHE A 93 1.95 26.73 -9.27
C PHE A 93 2.50 28.16 -9.20
N ASP A 94 2.41 28.82 -8.04
CA ASP A 94 3.00 30.13 -7.78
C ASP A 94 4.32 29.97 -7.03
N VAL A 95 5.43 30.36 -7.68
CA VAL A 95 6.78 30.26 -7.12
C VAL A 95 6.91 31.02 -5.81
N GLU A 96 6.32 32.21 -5.69
CA GLU A 96 6.46 33.03 -4.49
C GLU A 96 5.64 32.48 -3.34
N ALA A 97 4.41 32.02 -3.62
CA ALA A 97 3.56 31.39 -2.60
C ALA A 97 4.24 30.14 -2.02
N LEU A 98 4.77 29.26 -2.89
CA LEU A 98 5.51 28.08 -2.49
C LEU A 98 6.81 28.44 -1.75
N TYR A 99 7.54 29.45 -2.22
CA TYR A 99 8.78 29.89 -1.57
C TYR A 99 8.52 30.35 -0.14
N GLU A 100 7.53 31.23 0.08
CA GLU A 100 7.22 31.75 1.42
C GLU A 100 6.81 30.63 2.38
N GLU A 101 5.94 29.71 1.93
CA GLU A 101 5.48 28.57 2.73
C GLU A 101 6.64 27.63 3.09
N TYR A 102 7.38 27.14 2.08
CA TYR A 102 8.42 26.13 2.30
C TYR A 102 9.68 26.70 2.96
N ARG A 103 9.95 28.00 2.84
CA ARG A 103 11.00 28.69 3.62
C ARG A 103 10.66 28.63 5.11
N GLU A 104 9.42 28.92 5.51
CA GLU A 104 9.00 28.85 6.91
C GLU A 104 9.17 27.43 7.48
N TYR A 105 8.85 26.41 6.69
CA TYR A 105 9.08 25.01 7.05
C TYR A 105 10.57 24.70 7.21
N GLY A 106 11.42 25.16 6.28
CA GLY A 106 12.87 25.03 6.37
C GLY A 106 13.45 25.69 7.63
N GLU A 107 13.06 26.93 7.90
CA GLU A 107 13.43 27.66 9.12
C GLU A 107 13.01 26.91 10.38
N ARG A 108 11.82 26.30 10.37
CA ARG A 108 11.33 25.51 11.50
C ARG A 108 12.15 24.24 11.74
N LEU A 109 12.45 23.48 10.69
CA LEU A 109 13.24 22.26 10.78
C LEU A 109 14.63 22.54 11.37
N VAL A 110 15.25 23.65 10.98
CA VAL A 110 16.54 24.09 11.53
C VAL A 110 16.40 24.55 12.97
N ARG A 111 15.38 25.37 13.29
CA ARG A 111 15.16 25.91 14.64
C ARG A 111 14.87 24.83 15.67
N GLU A 112 14.17 23.77 15.26
CA GLU A 112 13.78 22.63 16.12
C GLU A 112 14.80 21.49 16.10
N ASP A 113 15.96 21.67 15.45
CA ASP A 113 17.05 20.68 15.36
C ASP A 113 16.59 19.30 14.83
N MET A 114 15.76 19.32 13.79
CA MET A 114 15.09 18.13 13.25
C MET A 114 15.87 17.42 12.13
N LEU A 115 17.04 17.94 11.74
CA LEU A 115 17.80 17.47 10.58
C LEU A 115 19.05 16.70 11.00
N VAL A 116 19.27 15.55 10.38
CA VAL A 116 20.47 14.73 10.56
C VAL A 116 20.91 14.13 9.23
N ASP A 117 22.20 13.81 9.09
CA ASP A 117 22.65 12.85 8.09
C ASP A 117 22.18 11.46 8.54
N ALA A 118 21.08 10.98 7.95
CA ALA A 118 20.40 9.77 8.42
C ALA A 118 21.30 8.53 8.39
N GLY A 119 22.12 8.36 7.35
CA GLY A 119 22.97 7.18 7.22
C GLY A 119 24.07 7.16 8.27
N ASP A 120 24.76 8.29 8.44
CA ASP A 120 25.81 8.45 9.45
C ASP A 120 25.25 8.42 10.89
N PHE A 121 24.09 9.03 11.12
CA PHE A 121 23.38 8.97 12.40
C PHE A 121 23.05 7.52 12.77
N LEU A 122 22.37 6.79 11.90
CA LEU A 122 21.96 5.41 12.18
C LEU A 122 23.17 4.49 12.37
N ALA A 123 24.20 4.62 11.52
CA ALA A 123 25.41 3.81 11.63
C ALA A 123 26.09 3.98 13.00
N ARG A 124 26.27 5.23 13.48
CA ARG A 124 26.84 5.48 14.81
C ARG A 124 26.00 4.89 15.93
N ARG A 125 24.67 5.01 15.84
CA ARG A 125 23.79 4.46 16.88
C ARG A 125 23.91 2.94 16.97
N ILE A 126 24.04 2.27 15.83
CA ILE A 126 24.27 0.82 15.77
C ILE A 126 25.64 0.47 16.35
N ASP A 127 26.70 1.20 15.97
CA ASP A 127 28.07 1.00 16.49
C ASP A 127 28.15 1.19 18.02
N ASP A 128 27.35 2.12 18.57
CA ASP A 128 27.21 2.36 20.01
C ASP A 128 26.32 1.30 20.72
N GLY A 129 25.88 0.27 19.99
CA GLY A 129 25.10 -0.86 20.52
C GLY A 129 23.60 -0.58 20.67
N ALA A 130 23.05 0.44 20.01
CA ALA A 130 21.62 0.68 20.00
C ALA A 130 20.88 -0.32 19.10
N ASN A 131 19.70 -0.75 19.53
CA ASN A 131 18.77 -1.47 18.68
C ASN A 131 18.00 -0.47 17.80
N VAL A 132 17.95 -0.74 16.51
CA VAL A 132 17.20 0.07 15.52
C VAL A 132 16.05 -0.77 14.98
N MET A 133 14.86 -0.16 14.91
CA MET A 133 13.68 -0.75 14.28
C MET A 133 13.30 0.10 13.07
N PHE A 134 13.13 -0.55 11.92
CA PHE A 134 12.59 0.08 10.72
C PHE A 134 11.09 -0.17 10.66
N GLU A 135 10.31 0.90 10.63
CA GLU A 135 8.88 0.83 10.42
C GLU A 135 8.59 0.93 8.92
N GLY A 136 8.07 -0.16 8.35
CA GLY A 136 7.72 -0.22 6.94
C GLY A 136 6.38 0.45 6.65
N ALA A 137 6.32 1.14 5.51
CA ALA A 137 5.08 1.47 4.84
C ALA A 137 5.28 1.26 3.34
N GLN A 138 4.32 0.79 2.57
CA GLN A 138 3.06 0.16 2.92
C GLN A 138 3.23 -1.38 3.01
N GLY A 139 2.58 -2.17 2.15
CA GLY A 139 2.74 -3.64 2.08
C GLY A 139 3.40 -4.10 0.79
N THR A 140 3.98 -5.30 0.77
CA THR A 140 4.76 -5.84 -0.37
C THR A 140 3.98 -5.86 -1.69
N ILE A 141 2.67 -6.10 -1.67
CA ILE A 141 1.87 -6.24 -2.89
C ILE A 141 1.51 -4.89 -3.53
N ILE A 142 1.87 -3.79 -2.87
CA ILE A 142 1.84 -2.45 -3.45
C ILE A 142 3.25 -1.86 -3.58
N ASP A 143 4.28 -2.70 -3.59
CA ASP A 143 5.64 -2.32 -3.99
C ASP A 143 5.71 -2.00 -5.49
N ILE A 144 6.48 -0.97 -5.86
CA ILE A 144 6.59 -0.52 -7.25
C ILE A 144 7.20 -1.58 -8.19
N ASP A 145 8.06 -2.46 -7.68
CA ASP A 145 8.75 -3.49 -8.46
C ASP A 145 8.15 -4.89 -8.24
N HIS A 146 7.68 -5.16 -7.02
CA HIS A 146 7.26 -6.49 -6.58
C HIS A 146 5.75 -6.61 -6.31
N GLY A 147 5.02 -5.51 -6.47
CA GLY A 147 3.59 -5.46 -6.26
C GLY A 147 2.76 -5.72 -7.52
N ASN A 148 1.47 -5.43 -7.38
CA ASN A 148 0.46 -5.59 -8.41
C ASN A 148 0.45 -4.42 -9.43
N TYR A 149 1.56 -4.20 -10.12
CA TYR A 149 1.74 -3.05 -11.01
C TYR A 149 0.67 -3.00 -12.12
N PRO A 150 0.02 -1.86 -12.40
CA PRO A 150 0.32 -0.50 -11.91
C PRO A 150 -0.41 -0.10 -10.62
N TYR A 151 -1.21 -0.99 -10.02
CA TYR A 151 -2.00 -0.72 -8.80
C TYR A 151 -1.16 -0.82 -7.52
N VAL A 152 -0.12 0.00 -7.45
CA VAL A 152 0.94 -0.01 -6.44
C VAL A 152 1.26 1.41 -5.99
N THR A 153 2.03 1.54 -4.91
CA THR A 153 2.67 2.82 -4.57
C THR A 153 3.94 3.02 -5.40
N SER A 154 4.49 4.24 -5.38
CA SER A 154 5.68 4.60 -6.15
C SER A 154 7.00 4.38 -5.40
N SER A 155 6.99 3.54 -4.36
CA SER A 155 8.14 3.24 -3.51
C SER A 155 8.31 1.73 -3.30
N ASN A 156 9.32 1.35 -2.51
CA ASN A 156 9.59 -0.05 -2.16
C ASN A 156 9.29 -0.32 -0.68
N PRO A 157 8.08 -0.80 -0.32
CA PRO A 157 7.75 -1.30 1.00
C PRO A 157 8.46 -2.60 1.40
N THR A 158 9.05 -3.32 0.44
CA THR A 158 9.83 -4.53 0.74
C THR A 158 11.03 -4.22 1.64
N ALA A 159 11.52 -5.23 2.38
CA ALA A 159 12.62 -5.03 3.34
C ALA A 159 13.90 -4.43 2.72
N GLY A 160 14.14 -4.66 1.43
CA GLY A 160 15.24 -4.02 0.69
C GLY A 160 15.16 -2.49 0.67
N GLY A 161 13.95 -1.93 0.74
CA GLY A 161 13.69 -0.49 0.84
C GLY A 161 14.29 0.14 2.11
N ALA A 162 14.50 -0.63 3.18
CA ALA A 162 15.15 -0.10 4.39
C ALA A 162 16.61 0.30 4.11
N ALA A 163 17.34 -0.46 3.28
CA ALA A 163 18.71 -0.11 2.93
C ALA A 163 18.77 1.16 2.07
N THR A 164 17.99 1.21 0.99
CA THR A 164 17.97 2.35 0.05
C THR A 164 17.34 3.61 0.66
N GLY A 165 16.41 3.46 1.60
CA GLY A 165 15.71 4.56 2.27
C GLY A 165 16.46 5.18 3.43
N THR A 166 17.39 4.44 4.08
CA THR A 166 18.10 4.93 5.27
C THR A 166 19.59 5.20 5.05
N GLY A 167 20.19 4.64 4.01
CA GLY A 167 21.62 4.73 3.75
C GLY A 167 22.47 3.70 4.51
N LEU A 168 21.85 2.74 5.19
CA LEU A 168 22.54 1.60 5.79
C LEU A 168 22.85 0.52 4.74
N ALA A 169 23.95 -0.20 4.96
CA ALA A 169 24.35 -1.28 4.06
C ALA A 169 23.30 -2.42 4.04
N PRO A 170 23.07 -3.08 2.89
CA PRO A 170 22.14 -4.21 2.82
C PRO A 170 22.44 -5.33 3.81
N SER A 171 23.72 -5.57 4.17
CA SER A 171 24.09 -6.56 5.18
C SER A 171 23.62 -6.17 6.58
N VAL A 172 23.63 -4.88 6.93
CA VAL A 172 23.15 -4.41 8.25
C VAL A 172 21.66 -4.67 8.39
N VAL A 173 20.89 -4.40 7.34
CA VAL A 173 19.46 -4.70 7.31
C VAL A 173 19.21 -6.21 7.30
N GLY A 174 19.96 -6.95 6.47
CA GLY A 174 19.79 -8.40 6.29
C GLY A 174 20.27 -9.26 7.47
N ASP A 175 21.14 -8.73 8.34
CA ASP A 175 21.54 -9.39 9.59
C ASP A 175 20.47 -9.24 10.70
N GLY A 176 19.48 -8.36 10.49
CA GLY A 176 18.35 -8.16 11.41
C GLY A 176 17.17 -9.11 11.16
N ASP A 177 16.22 -9.09 12.08
CA ASP A 177 14.95 -9.80 11.91
C ASP A 177 14.00 -9.02 10.99
N VAL A 178 13.37 -9.73 10.06
CA VAL A 178 12.33 -9.20 9.17
C VAL A 178 11.00 -9.83 9.54
N ILE A 179 10.14 -9.06 10.20
CA ILE A 179 8.82 -9.53 10.66
C ILE A 179 7.76 -9.15 9.64
N GLY A 180 7.16 -10.14 8.99
CA GLY A 180 6.02 -9.93 8.11
C GLY A 180 4.73 -9.71 8.92
N ILE A 181 4.14 -8.53 8.81
CA ILE A 181 2.85 -8.23 9.45
C ILE A 181 1.72 -8.65 8.51
N VAL A 182 0.87 -9.57 8.96
CA VAL A 182 -0.16 -10.21 8.14
C VAL A 182 -1.49 -10.13 8.88
N LYS A 183 -2.57 -9.74 8.21
CA LYS A 183 -3.92 -9.89 8.78
C LYS A 183 -4.43 -11.32 8.55
N ALA A 184 -5.30 -11.83 9.42
CA ALA A 184 -5.90 -13.17 9.28
C ALA A 184 -6.79 -13.31 8.03
N TYR A 185 -7.19 -12.18 7.44
CA TYR A 185 -7.88 -12.02 6.17
C TYR A 185 -7.22 -10.89 5.38
N LEU A 186 -7.56 -10.73 4.11
CA LEU A 186 -7.03 -9.67 3.27
C LEU A 186 -7.95 -8.45 3.22
N THR A 187 -7.32 -7.27 3.17
CA THR A 187 -8.00 -6.00 2.90
C THR A 187 -7.26 -5.22 1.83
N ARG A 188 -7.99 -4.55 0.93
CA ARG A 188 -7.44 -3.68 -0.10
C ARG A 188 -8.22 -2.37 -0.19
N VAL A 189 -7.51 -1.28 -0.40
CA VAL A 189 -8.07 0.03 -0.81
C VAL A 189 -7.67 0.24 -2.26
N GLY A 190 -8.58 0.76 -3.08
CA GLY A 190 -8.31 1.06 -4.47
C GLY A 190 -8.43 -0.15 -5.40
N SER A 191 -8.18 0.14 -6.67
CA SER A 191 -8.36 -0.77 -7.80
C SER A 191 -7.33 -1.91 -7.84
N GLY A 192 -7.56 -2.85 -8.76
CA GLY A 192 -6.66 -3.96 -9.09
C GLY A 192 -7.15 -5.33 -8.60
N PRO A 193 -6.58 -6.44 -9.11
CA PRO A 193 -7.03 -7.77 -8.74
C PRO A 193 -6.82 -8.13 -7.27
N MET A 194 -7.73 -8.97 -6.79
CA MET A 194 -7.72 -9.58 -5.46
C MET A 194 -8.46 -10.93 -5.57
N PRO A 195 -7.77 -12.02 -5.98
CA PRO A 195 -8.44 -13.28 -6.31
C PRO A 195 -9.32 -13.84 -5.20
N THR A 196 -8.94 -13.65 -3.93
CA THR A 196 -9.69 -14.15 -2.76
C THR A 196 -10.77 -13.20 -2.25
N GLU A 197 -11.13 -12.16 -3.00
CA GLU A 197 -12.17 -11.19 -2.64
C GLU A 197 -13.53 -11.86 -2.42
N LEU A 198 -14.20 -11.49 -1.32
CA LEU A 198 -15.46 -12.09 -0.90
C LEU A 198 -16.69 -11.33 -1.43
N GLY A 199 -16.57 -10.01 -1.57
CA GLY A 199 -17.61 -9.15 -2.09
C GLY A 199 -16.99 -7.82 -2.50
N GLY A 200 -17.46 -7.24 -3.59
CA GLY A 200 -16.83 -6.06 -4.16
C GLY A 200 -17.12 -4.77 -3.41
N VAL A 201 -16.49 -3.68 -3.87
CA VAL A 201 -16.77 -2.30 -3.47
C VAL A 201 -16.85 -1.46 -4.76
N PRO A 202 -17.94 -0.72 -5.00
CA PRO A 202 -18.08 0.12 -6.19
C PRO A 202 -16.90 1.09 -6.34
N GLY A 203 -16.35 1.15 -7.55
CA GLY A 203 -15.18 1.96 -7.90
C GLY A 203 -13.83 1.40 -7.46
N ASP A 204 -13.76 0.40 -6.58
CA ASP A 204 -12.49 -0.26 -6.20
C ASP A 204 -12.39 -1.68 -6.75
N THR A 205 -13.51 -2.38 -6.91
CA THR A 205 -13.54 -3.75 -7.43
C THR A 205 -13.84 -3.70 -8.93
N PRO A 206 -12.92 -4.15 -9.82
CA PRO A 206 -13.15 -4.12 -11.26
C PRO A 206 -14.43 -4.86 -11.67
N GLY A 207 -15.34 -4.16 -12.35
CA GLY A 207 -16.59 -4.74 -12.88
C GLY A 207 -17.67 -5.02 -11.82
N TYR A 208 -17.55 -4.49 -10.61
CA TYR A 208 -18.56 -4.66 -9.55
C TYR A 208 -19.52 -3.46 -9.47
N ASP A 209 -20.80 -3.74 -9.71
CA ASP A 209 -21.89 -2.75 -9.64
C ASP A 209 -22.87 -2.99 -8.47
N GLY A 210 -22.51 -3.88 -7.54
CA GLY A 210 -23.34 -4.23 -6.38
C GLY A 210 -23.26 -3.20 -5.24
N ASP A 211 -23.98 -3.45 -4.15
CA ASP A 211 -24.04 -2.56 -3.00
C ASP A 211 -23.50 -3.26 -1.73
N PRO A 212 -22.33 -2.86 -1.21
CA PRO A 212 -21.76 -3.44 0.01
C PRO A 212 -22.66 -3.31 1.25
N GLU A 213 -23.59 -2.35 1.27
CA GLU A 213 -24.55 -2.16 2.37
C GLU A 213 -25.80 -3.05 2.21
N ASN A 214 -26.04 -3.59 1.01
CA ASN A 214 -27.18 -4.44 0.69
C ASN A 214 -26.70 -5.70 -0.04
N PRO A 215 -26.02 -6.63 0.67
CA PRO A 215 -25.47 -7.84 0.06
C PRO A 215 -26.55 -8.75 -0.52
N GLU A 216 -26.30 -9.33 -1.69
CA GLU A 216 -27.25 -10.21 -2.39
C GLU A 216 -26.82 -11.69 -2.35
N THR A 217 -25.57 -11.95 -2.00
CA THR A 217 -24.98 -13.29 -1.92
C THR A 217 -24.40 -13.58 -0.53
N GLU A 218 -24.33 -14.86 -0.15
CA GLU A 218 -23.69 -15.29 1.12
C GLU A 218 -22.24 -14.80 1.24
N SER A 219 -21.53 -14.67 0.12
CA SER A 219 -20.15 -14.18 0.07
C SER A 219 -20.08 -12.67 0.35
N GLU A 220 -21.03 -11.89 -0.16
CA GLU A 220 -21.14 -10.46 0.14
C GLU A 220 -21.62 -10.20 1.57
N GLU A 221 -22.54 -11.03 2.09
CA GLU A 221 -22.96 -10.98 3.51
C GLU A 221 -21.76 -11.20 4.43
N LEU A 222 -20.94 -12.21 4.13
CA LEU A 222 -19.70 -12.45 4.86
C LEU A 222 -18.70 -11.30 4.72
N ALA A 223 -18.57 -10.72 3.52
CA ALA A 223 -17.71 -9.56 3.30
C ALA A 223 -18.17 -8.35 4.12
N ALA A 224 -19.48 -8.07 4.17
CA ALA A 224 -20.05 -7.01 4.98
C ALA A 224 -19.80 -7.25 6.48
N TRP A 225 -19.97 -8.48 6.95
CA TRP A 225 -19.68 -8.85 8.34
C TRP A 225 -18.20 -8.67 8.70
N ILE A 226 -17.26 -9.15 7.88
CA ILE A 226 -15.82 -8.97 8.11
C ILE A 226 -15.44 -7.48 8.14
N ARG A 227 -16.07 -6.65 7.29
CA ARG A 227 -15.79 -5.20 7.29
C ARG A 227 -16.21 -4.54 8.58
N GLU A 228 -17.39 -4.88 9.10
CA GLU A 228 -17.92 -4.34 10.34
C GLU A 228 -17.07 -4.79 11.54
N GLU A 229 -16.85 -6.11 11.69
CA GLU A 229 -16.06 -6.66 12.80
C GLU A 229 -14.59 -6.23 12.76
N GLY A 230 -14.04 -5.97 11.57
CA GLY A 230 -12.66 -5.58 11.36
C GLY A 230 -12.41 -4.06 11.32
N ASP A 231 -13.46 -3.23 11.44
CA ASP A 231 -13.41 -1.78 11.21
C ASP A 231 -12.69 -1.41 9.90
N GLU A 232 -13.05 -2.09 8.81
CA GLU A 232 -12.37 -1.99 7.52
C GLU A 232 -12.92 -0.86 6.66
N TYR A 233 -12.83 0.36 7.22
CA TYR A 233 -13.26 1.59 6.58
C TYR A 233 -12.11 2.62 6.50
N GLY A 234 -12.15 3.50 5.50
CA GLY A 234 -11.22 4.61 5.40
C GLY A 234 -11.37 5.56 6.60
N THR A 235 -10.29 5.85 7.32
CA THR A 235 -10.35 6.69 8.55
C THR A 235 -10.78 8.14 8.28
N VAL A 236 -10.61 8.62 7.06
CA VAL A 236 -11.01 9.99 6.64
C VAL A 236 -12.28 9.96 5.82
N THR A 237 -12.36 9.07 4.83
CA THR A 237 -13.46 9.03 3.85
C THR A 237 -14.65 8.19 4.31
N GLY A 238 -14.46 7.30 5.29
CA GLY A 238 -15.46 6.30 5.68
C GLY A 238 -15.71 5.22 4.62
N ARG A 239 -15.00 5.24 3.49
CA ARG A 239 -15.25 4.30 2.38
C ARG A 239 -14.92 2.86 2.79
N PRO A 240 -15.78 1.87 2.51
CA PRO A 240 -15.49 0.47 2.82
C PRO A 240 -14.27 0.00 2.05
N ARG A 241 -13.45 -0.83 2.70
CA ARG A 241 -12.32 -1.53 2.06
C ARG A 241 -12.83 -2.83 1.42
N ARG A 242 -12.16 -3.26 0.37
CA ARG A 242 -12.34 -4.61 -0.19
C ARG A 242 -11.79 -5.63 0.80
N VAL A 243 -12.50 -6.74 0.99
CA VAL A 243 -12.10 -7.80 1.93
C VAL A 243 -12.13 -9.16 1.26
N GLY A 244 -11.27 -10.06 1.71
CA GLY A 244 -11.17 -11.41 1.15
C GLY A 244 -10.44 -12.37 2.07
N TRP A 245 -10.45 -13.65 1.73
CA TRP A 245 -9.71 -14.65 2.50
C TRP A 245 -8.20 -14.41 2.43
N LEU A 246 -7.47 -14.86 3.46
CA LEU A 246 -6.00 -14.87 3.42
C LEU A 246 -5.51 -15.60 2.17
N ASP A 247 -4.56 -14.99 1.48
CA ASP A 247 -4.01 -15.49 0.22
C ASP A 247 -2.57 -15.99 0.43
N ILE A 248 -2.38 -17.30 0.30
CA ILE A 248 -1.09 -17.95 0.55
C ILE A 248 -0.10 -17.76 -0.61
N PRO A 249 -0.47 -17.91 -1.89
CA PRO A 249 0.43 -17.54 -3.00
C PRO A 249 0.98 -16.12 -2.88
N MET A 250 0.14 -15.17 -2.49
CA MET A 250 0.52 -13.77 -2.24
C MET A 250 1.44 -13.63 -1.02
N LEU A 251 1.13 -14.29 0.10
CA LEU A 251 1.99 -14.29 1.30
C LEU A 251 3.35 -14.93 1.03
N ARG A 252 3.41 -16.02 0.25
CA ARG A 252 4.66 -16.65 -0.22
C ARG A 252 5.50 -15.69 -1.04
N HIS A 253 4.86 -14.95 -1.94
CA HIS A 253 5.53 -13.91 -2.70
C HIS A 253 6.14 -12.86 -1.77
N ALA A 254 5.37 -12.33 -0.82
CA ALA A 254 5.83 -11.31 0.12
C ALA A 254 7.00 -11.79 0.99
N ALA A 255 6.89 -13.00 1.55
CA ALA A 255 7.93 -13.62 2.36
C ALA A 255 9.23 -13.84 1.57
N ARG A 256 9.14 -14.27 0.31
CA ARG A 256 10.30 -14.44 -0.57
C ARG A 256 10.93 -13.09 -0.94
N ALA A 257 10.13 -12.09 -1.27
CA ALA A 257 10.62 -10.78 -1.72
C ALA A 257 11.30 -9.99 -0.59
N SER A 258 10.83 -10.15 0.65
CA SER A 258 11.36 -9.42 1.82
C SER A 258 12.25 -10.27 2.75
N GLY A 259 12.31 -11.58 2.56
CA GLY A 259 13.12 -12.47 3.41
C GLY A 259 12.62 -12.58 4.85
N PHE A 260 11.31 -12.80 5.05
CA PHE A 260 10.72 -12.85 6.39
C PHE A 260 11.38 -13.90 7.29
N THR A 261 11.91 -13.46 8.43
CA THR A 261 12.44 -14.31 9.51
C THR A 261 11.35 -14.70 10.51
N GLY A 262 10.27 -13.92 10.57
CA GLY A 262 9.08 -14.24 11.34
C GLY A 262 7.82 -13.61 10.78
N LEU A 263 6.67 -14.01 11.33
CA LEU A 263 5.36 -13.45 11.00
C LEU A 263 4.66 -12.97 12.27
N ALA A 264 3.94 -11.86 12.17
CA ALA A 264 2.96 -11.42 13.16
C ALA A 264 1.58 -11.43 12.50
N VAL A 265 0.72 -12.37 12.91
CA VAL A 265 -0.65 -12.48 12.40
C VAL A 265 -1.60 -11.70 13.30
N ASN A 266 -2.30 -10.71 12.74
CA ASN A 266 -3.20 -9.80 13.44
C ASN A 266 -4.67 -10.04 13.03
N HIS A 267 -5.62 -9.46 13.77
CA HIS A 267 -7.06 -9.50 13.47
C HIS A 267 -7.61 -10.92 13.37
N VAL A 268 -7.07 -11.83 14.19
CA VAL A 268 -7.57 -13.21 14.30
C VAL A 268 -8.93 -13.23 15.02
N ASP A 269 -9.14 -12.26 15.91
CA ASP A 269 -10.38 -11.96 16.61
C ASP A 269 -11.54 -11.62 15.67
N THR A 270 -11.29 -10.89 14.58
CA THR A 270 -12.32 -10.55 13.58
C THR A 270 -12.98 -11.77 12.95
N LEU A 271 -12.30 -12.91 12.87
CA LEU A 271 -12.85 -14.14 12.28
C LEU A 271 -13.43 -15.10 13.33
N ALA A 272 -13.40 -14.72 14.62
CA ALA A 272 -13.96 -15.55 15.69
C ALA A 272 -15.49 -15.62 15.59
N GLY A 273 -16.06 -16.75 15.98
CA GLY A 273 -17.50 -17.01 15.87
C GLY A 273 -17.93 -17.64 14.53
N LEU A 274 -17.07 -17.65 13.51
CA LEU A 274 -17.32 -18.39 12.28
C LEU A 274 -17.23 -19.91 12.51
N ASP A 275 -18.14 -20.68 11.92
CA ASP A 275 -18.08 -22.16 11.93
C ASP A 275 -16.93 -22.69 11.06
N GLU A 276 -16.66 -22.01 9.95
CA GLU A 276 -15.63 -22.36 8.98
C GLU A 276 -14.86 -21.10 8.51
N VAL A 277 -13.55 -21.25 8.35
CA VAL A 277 -12.66 -20.22 7.78
C VAL A 277 -11.98 -20.80 6.54
N LYS A 278 -11.86 -19.99 5.47
CA LYS A 278 -11.21 -20.41 4.23
C LYS A 278 -9.95 -19.61 3.96
N VAL A 279 -9.04 -20.21 3.19
CA VAL A 279 -7.78 -19.59 2.77
C VAL A 279 -7.46 -19.98 1.34
N GLY A 280 -7.04 -18.99 0.54
CA GLY A 280 -6.56 -19.18 -0.84
C GLY A 280 -5.25 -19.94 -0.82
N HIS A 281 -5.28 -21.24 -1.11
CA HIS A 281 -4.12 -22.12 -0.97
C HIS A 281 -3.19 -22.10 -2.19
N SER A 282 -3.81 -22.04 -3.35
CA SER A 282 -3.22 -22.01 -4.70
C SER A 282 -4.18 -21.27 -5.63
N TYR A 283 -3.76 -21.04 -6.86
CA TYR A 283 -4.62 -20.59 -7.94
C TYR A 283 -4.72 -21.65 -9.01
N THR A 284 -5.85 -21.67 -9.71
CA THR A 284 -5.97 -22.30 -11.03
C THR A 284 -5.83 -21.19 -12.06
N LEU A 285 -4.92 -21.38 -13.04
CA LEU A 285 -4.64 -20.40 -14.08
C LEU A 285 -4.55 -21.08 -15.45
N ASP A 286 -5.21 -20.52 -16.47
CA ASP A 286 -5.12 -21.02 -17.84
C ASP A 286 -3.70 -20.89 -18.41
N THR A 287 -3.21 -21.98 -18.98
CA THR A 287 -1.85 -22.13 -19.53
C THR A 287 -1.71 -21.62 -20.97
N ASP A 288 -2.80 -21.40 -21.71
CA ASP A 288 -2.72 -20.92 -23.10
C ASP A 288 -2.51 -19.40 -23.15
N GLU A 289 -1.24 -18.96 -23.15
CA GLU A 289 -0.86 -17.53 -23.22
C GLU A 289 -1.40 -16.80 -24.47
N ARG A 290 -1.95 -17.53 -25.46
CA ARG A 290 -2.50 -16.98 -26.70
C ARG A 290 -4.00 -16.66 -26.61
N SER A 291 -4.66 -16.91 -25.48
CA SER A 291 -6.11 -16.82 -25.32
C SER A 291 -6.64 -15.49 -24.75
N SER A 292 -5.83 -14.42 -24.69
CA SER A 292 -6.28 -13.07 -24.27
C SER A 292 -7.41 -12.47 -25.13
N SER A 293 -7.94 -13.21 -26.10
CA SER A 293 -9.19 -12.92 -26.80
C SER A 293 -10.35 -13.64 -26.11
N SER A 294 -11.32 -12.86 -25.67
CA SER A 294 -12.59 -13.18 -24.98
C SER A 294 -13.55 -14.14 -25.71
N ASN A 295 -13.05 -15.16 -26.41
CA ASN A 295 -13.85 -15.97 -27.33
C ASN A 295 -13.39 -17.44 -27.42
N ARG A 296 -13.17 -18.07 -26.26
CA ARG A 296 -13.20 -19.54 -26.14
C ARG A 296 -14.11 -19.94 -24.98
N ASP A 297 -14.94 -20.94 -25.24
CA ASP A 297 -15.51 -21.80 -24.22
C ASP A 297 -14.38 -22.65 -23.63
N ALA A 298 -13.64 -22.09 -22.65
CA ALA A 298 -12.70 -22.87 -21.85
C ALA A 298 -13.49 -23.97 -21.13
N GLY A 299 -12.99 -25.21 -21.20
CA GLY A 299 -13.60 -26.33 -20.50
C GLY A 299 -13.12 -26.34 -19.05
N PRO A 300 -13.85 -26.92 -18.09
CA PRO A 300 -13.49 -26.87 -16.66
C PRO A 300 -12.17 -27.59 -16.25
N ASP A 301 -11.32 -28.03 -17.19
CA ASP A 301 -10.14 -28.89 -16.98
C ASP A 301 -8.84 -28.36 -17.64
N ASP A 302 -8.77 -27.11 -18.10
CA ASP A 302 -7.61 -26.57 -18.86
C ASP A 302 -6.64 -25.67 -18.05
N GLY A 303 -6.94 -25.38 -16.78
CA GLY A 303 -6.06 -24.61 -15.89
C GLY A 303 -4.99 -25.43 -15.16
N GLU A 304 -3.79 -24.85 -14.97
CA GLU A 304 -2.73 -25.42 -14.13
C GLU A 304 -2.78 -24.83 -12.71
N GLU A 305 -2.60 -25.69 -11.71
CA GLU A 305 -2.49 -25.26 -10.32
C GLU A 305 -1.13 -24.58 -10.07
N THR A 306 -1.15 -23.33 -9.59
CA THR A 306 0.05 -22.57 -9.20
C THR A 306 -0.01 -22.14 -7.75
N PHE A 307 1.16 -22.17 -7.10
CA PHE A 307 1.35 -21.74 -5.71
C PHE A 307 2.02 -20.36 -5.60
N THR A 308 2.25 -19.70 -6.73
CA THR A 308 2.96 -18.42 -6.84
C THR A 308 2.08 -17.39 -7.52
N MET A 309 2.05 -16.18 -6.96
CA MET A 309 1.46 -15.01 -7.60
C MET A 309 2.13 -14.74 -8.96
N PRO A 310 1.39 -14.69 -10.08
CA PRO A 310 1.93 -14.30 -11.37
C PRO A 310 2.57 -12.90 -11.32
N ALA A 311 3.63 -12.70 -12.09
CA ALA A 311 4.32 -11.40 -12.15
C ALA A 311 3.53 -10.35 -12.96
N VAL A 312 2.61 -10.78 -13.83
CA VAL A 312 1.79 -9.90 -14.65
C VAL A 312 0.41 -9.78 -14.01
N THR A 313 0.02 -8.57 -13.67
CA THR A 313 -1.26 -8.24 -13.03
C THR A 313 -2.48 -8.80 -13.75
N GLY A 314 -2.53 -8.73 -15.08
CA GLY A 314 -3.62 -9.32 -15.86
C GLY A 314 -3.74 -10.84 -15.64
N ARG A 315 -2.62 -11.56 -15.59
CA ARG A 315 -2.60 -13.00 -15.28
C ARG A 315 -3.01 -13.30 -13.84
N TRP A 316 -2.68 -12.40 -12.90
CA TRP A 316 -3.15 -12.54 -11.53
C TRP A 316 -4.65 -12.28 -11.40
N ALA A 317 -5.22 -11.39 -12.23
CA ALA A 317 -6.66 -11.16 -12.29
C ALA A 317 -7.44 -12.37 -12.84
N GLU A 318 -6.82 -13.17 -13.71
CA GLU A 318 -7.37 -14.41 -14.26
C GLU A 318 -7.29 -15.60 -13.28
N CYS A 319 -6.59 -15.46 -12.15
CA CYS A 319 -6.41 -16.54 -11.19
C CYS A 319 -7.72 -16.86 -10.45
N GLU A 320 -8.17 -18.10 -10.53
CA GLU A 320 -9.25 -18.60 -9.69
C GLU A 320 -8.66 -19.18 -8.39
N PRO A 321 -9.05 -18.69 -7.19
CA PRO A 321 -8.49 -19.18 -5.94
C PRO A 321 -9.01 -20.58 -5.58
N ASN A 322 -8.08 -21.51 -5.39
CA ASN A 322 -8.38 -22.81 -4.79
C ASN A 322 -8.42 -22.65 -3.26
N LEU A 323 -9.63 -22.59 -2.71
CA LEU A 323 -9.83 -22.41 -1.27
C LEU A 323 -9.65 -23.72 -0.50
N ARG A 324 -8.98 -23.65 0.65
CA ARG A 324 -9.00 -24.69 1.67
C ARG A 324 -9.83 -24.24 2.86
N THR A 325 -10.76 -25.09 3.28
CA THR A 325 -11.62 -24.85 4.45
C THR A 325 -10.99 -25.43 5.71
N PHE A 326 -11.13 -24.68 6.80
CA PHE A 326 -10.70 -25.03 8.14
C PHE A 326 -11.87 -24.82 9.11
N GLU A 327 -11.90 -25.61 10.17
CA GLU A 327 -12.83 -25.40 11.28
C GLU A 327 -12.51 -24.05 11.95
N GLY A 328 -13.55 -23.23 12.16
CA GLY A 328 -13.42 -21.95 12.84
C GLY A 328 -13.22 -22.11 14.35
N TRP A 329 -13.43 -21.02 15.08
CA TRP A 329 -13.21 -20.97 16.53
C TRP A 329 -14.23 -20.06 17.22
N PRO A 330 -14.56 -20.32 18.49
CA PRO A 330 -15.51 -19.50 19.23
C PRO A 330 -15.00 -18.07 19.43
N GLU A 331 -15.93 -17.16 19.69
CA GLU A 331 -15.63 -15.80 20.13
C GLU A 331 -14.71 -15.79 21.36
N PHE A 332 -13.84 -14.79 21.42
CA PHE A 332 -12.98 -14.57 22.58
C PHE A 332 -13.83 -14.00 23.71
N ASP A 333 -13.81 -14.65 24.88
CA ASP A 333 -14.59 -14.21 26.06
C ASP A 333 -13.96 -13.02 26.81
N GLY A 334 -12.89 -12.45 26.26
CA GLY A 334 -12.14 -11.33 26.85
C GLY A 334 -11.35 -11.68 28.11
N SER A 335 -11.32 -12.95 28.52
CA SER A 335 -10.46 -13.39 29.61
C SER A 335 -9.02 -13.50 29.10
N PRO A 336 -8.03 -12.98 29.84
CA PRO A 336 -6.63 -13.20 29.46
C PRO A 336 -6.34 -14.70 29.53
N ASP A 337 -5.63 -15.22 28.53
CA ASP A 337 -5.11 -16.58 28.57
C ASP A 337 -4.31 -16.79 29.86
N GLY A 338 -4.01 -18.05 30.23
CA GLY A 338 -3.26 -18.40 31.45
C GLY A 338 -1.92 -17.67 31.65
N ASP A 339 -1.40 -16.99 30.60
CA ASP A 339 -0.19 -16.16 30.57
C ASP A 339 -0.45 -14.63 30.59
N GLY A 340 -1.69 -14.15 30.73
CA GLY A 340 -1.99 -12.72 30.96
C GLY A 340 -2.03 -11.82 29.72
N ARG A 341 -2.17 -12.37 28.50
CA ARG A 341 -2.21 -11.59 27.24
C ARG A 341 -3.64 -11.12 26.90
N SER A 342 -3.77 -9.90 26.39
CA SER A 342 -5.03 -9.31 25.91
C SER A 342 -5.52 -9.95 24.60
N PRO A 343 -6.83 -9.96 24.29
CA PRO A 343 -7.44 -10.66 23.15
C PRO A 343 -7.10 -10.10 21.75
N LEU A 344 -6.27 -9.06 21.64
CA LEU A 344 -5.57 -8.72 20.40
C LEU A 344 -4.54 -9.83 20.12
N ALA A 345 -5.01 -10.95 19.56
CA ALA A 345 -4.21 -12.14 19.32
C ALA A 345 -3.21 -11.88 18.19
N VAL A 346 -2.09 -11.23 18.52
CA VAL A 346 -0.93 -11.18 17.64
C VAL A 346 -0.19 -12.50 17.79
N LEU A 347 -0.27 -13.34 16.77
CA LEU A 347 0.50 -14.57 16.72
C LEU A 347 1.87 -14.29 16.10
N ILE A 348 2.92 -14.37 16.92
CA ILE A 348 4.31 -14.29 16.46
C ILE A 348 4.85 -15.69 16.17
N LEU A 349 5.24 -15.94 14.92
CA LEU A 349 5.84 -17.18 14.46
C LEU A 349 7.32 -16.96 14.15
N SER A 350 8.19 -17.64 14.89
CA SER A 350 9.65 -17.52 14.76
C SER A 350 10.27 -18.47 13.72
N ASP A 351 9.45 -19.16 12.92
CA ASP A 351 9.90 -19.99 11.80
C ASP A 351 8.89 -19.93 10.63
N THR A 352 9.33 -19.36 9.51
CA THR A 352 8.51 -19.18 8.32
C THR A 352 8.52 -20.39 7.38
N SER A 353 9.43 -21.36 7.58
CA SER A 353 9.62 -22.49 6.66
C SER A 353 8.41 -23.43 6.61
N ASP A 354 7.79 -23.72 7.75
CA ASP A 354 6.54 -24.51 7.83
C ASP A 354 5.29 -23.69 7.46
N THR A 355 5.31 -22.40 7.80
CA THR A 355 4.16 -21.49 7.66
C THR A 355 3.94 -21.12 6.20
N VAL A 356 4.97 -20.61 5.52
CA VAL A 356 4.92 -20.16 4.13
C VAL A 356 4.96 -21.35 3.14
N GLY A 357 5.51 -22.49 3.56
CA GLY A 357 5.62 -23.70 2.75
C GLY A 357 4.27 -24.31 2.35
N CYS A 358 3.37 -24.57 3.29
CA CYS A 358 2.04 -25.16 2.99
C CYS A 358 1.02 -25.18 4.16
N ASN A 359 1.38 -24.77 5.38
CA ASN A 359 0.58 -25.06 6.60
C ASN A 359 0.38 -23.83 7.52
N CYS A 360 -0.02 -22.67 6.98
CA CYS A 360 -0.31 -21.48 7.79
C CYS A 360 -1.38 -21.72 8.88
N LEU A 361 -2.52 -22.32 8.53
CA LEU A 361 -3.63 -22.42 9.50
C LEU A 361 -3.46 -23.41 10.64
N PRO A 362 -2.84 -24.60 10.49
CA PRO A 362 -2.53 -25.43 11.65
C PRO A 362 -1.66 -24.70 12.68
N VAL A 363 -0.76 -23.81 12.22
CA VAL A 363 0.09 -22.99 13.06
C VAL A 363 -0.70 -21.84 13.71
N ILE A 364 -1.57 -21.16 12.94
CA ILE A 364 -2.50 -20.15 13.46
C ILE A 364 -3.44 -20.77 14.52
N ARG A 365 -4.04 -21.92 14.21
CA ARG A 365 -4.92 -22.69 15.11
C ARG A 365 -4.22 -23.13 16.39
N ARG A 366 -2.95 -23.56 16.32
CA ARG A 366 -2.19 -24.03 17.49
C ARG A 366 -1.84 -22.89 18.45
N ALA A 367 -1.89 -21.64 17.99
CA ALA A 367 -1.58 -20.49 18.82
C ALA A 367 -2.80 -19.76 19.39
N VAL A 368 -3.99 -20.01 18.82
CA VAL A 368 -5.28 -19.51 19.33
C VAL A 368 -5.89 -20.46 20.38
N ARG A 369 -5.36 -21.68 20.52
CA ARG A 369 -5.68 -22.64 21.59
C ARG A 369 -4.58 -22.65 22.63
#